data_AF-A0A2P4S516-F1
#
_entry.id   AF-A0A2P4S516-F1
#
_cell.length_a   1.000
_cell.length_b   1.000
_cell.length_c   1.000
_cell.angle_alpha   90.00
_cell.angle_beta   90.00
_cell.angle_gamma   90.00
#
_symmetry.space_group_name_H-M   'P 1'
#
loop_
_entity.id
_entity.type
_entity.pdbx_description
1 polymer ?
#
loop_
_entity_poly.entity_id
_entity_poly.type
_entity_poly.pdbx_seq_one_letter_code
_entity_poly.pdbx_strand_id
1 'polypeptide(L)' 'MRGVAMESEGPSEPGFVGIRFCQECNNMLYPKEDKESRVLLYACRNCDYQQEADSSCIYVNKITHEVE' A
#
# COMPACT_ATOMS: atom_id res chain seq x y z
N MET A 1 -7.97 32.35 21.80
CA MET A 1 -7.19 31.17 21.36
C MET A 1 -8.13 29.97 21.39
N ARG A 2 -8.77 29.64 20.27
CA ARG A 2 -9.61 28.44 20.17
C ARG A 2 -8.71 27.28 19.76
N GLY A 3 -8.40 26.40 20.71
CA GLY A 3 -7.75 25.13 20.43
C GLY A 3 -8.69 24.26 19.63
N VAL A 4 -8.24 23.80 18.46
CA VAL A 4 -8.92 22.78 17.67
C VAL A 4 -8.70 21.45 18.40
N ALA A 5 -9.79 20.84 18.85
CA ALA A 5 -9.77 19.47 19.34
C ALA A 5 -9.36 18.56 18.17
N MET A 6 -8.19 17.93 18.25
CA MET A 6 -7.88 16.77 17.42
C MET A 6 -8.78 15.64 17.94
N GLU A 7 -9.86 15.37 17.22
CA GLU A 7 -10.64 14.15 17.41
C GLU A 7 -9.68 12.98 17.24
N SER A 8 -9.63 12.12 18.25
CA SER A 8 -8.79 10.94 18.26
C SER A 8 -9.27 9.99 17.17
N GLU A 9 -8.66 10.10 15.98
CA GLU A 9 -8.81 9.11 14.93
C GLU A 9 -8.38 7.76 15.53
N GLY A 10 -9.33 6.83 15.66
CA GLY A 10 -8.98 5.42 15.90
C GLY A 10 -7.99 4.95 14.83
N PRO A 11 -7.27 3.83 15.03
CA PRO A 11 -6.31 3.37 14.04
C PRO A 11 -7.04 3.23 12.70
N SER A 12 -6.75 4.14 11.77
CA SER A 12 -7.29 4.12 10.42
C SER A 12 -6.98 2.74 9.89
N GLU A 13 -7.99 1.89 9.73
CA GLU A 13 -7.77 0.55 9.20
C GLU A 13 -6.94 0.73 7.92
N PRO A 14 -5.77 0.07 7.81
CA PRO A 14 -5.00 0.18 6.58
C PRO A 14 -5.94 -0.25 5.45
N GLY A 15 -6.13 0.65 4.49
CA GLY A 15 -7.01 0.41 3.35
C GLY A 15 -6.65 -0.90 2.66
N PHE A 16 -7.58 -1.45 1.87
CA PHE A 16 -7.37 -2.72 1.18
C PHE A 16 -6.06 -2.71 0.38
N VAL A 17 -5.09 -3.51 0.83
CA VAL A 17 -3.83 -3.74 0.11
C VAL A 17 -4.02 -4.96 -0.79
N GLY A 18 -4.50 -4.70 -2.01
CA GLY A 18 -4.76 -5.72 -3.01
C GLY A 18 -3.56 -6.07 -3.88
N ILE A 19 -3.60 -7.27 -4.46
CA ILE A 19 -2.67 -7.68 -5.54
C ILE A 19 -2.97 -6.82 -6.77
N ARG A 20 -1.92 -6.22 -7.37
CA ARG A 20 -2.02 -5.45 -8.61
C ARG A 20 -1.37 -6.18 -9.78
N PHE A 21 -1.92 -5.98 -10.97
CA PHE A 21 -1.46 -6.61 -12.21
C PHE A 21 -0.93 -5.57 -13.19
N CYS A 22 0.09 -5.96 -13.95
CA CYS A 22 0.68 -5.16 -15.00
C CYS A 22 -0.31 -4.98 -16.16
N GLN A 23 -0.49 -3.74 -16.64
CA GLN A 23 -1.40 -3.43 -17.74
C GLN A 23 -0.92 -3.94 -19.11
N GLU A 24 0.36 -4.30 -19.24
CA GLU A 24 0.93 -4.76 -20.51
C GLU A 24 0.89 -6.30 -20.64
N CYS A 25 1.34 -7.02 -19.62
CA CYS A 25 1.52 -8.47 -19.68
C CYS A 25 0.67 -9.25 -18.66
N ASN A 26 -0.21 -8.59 -17.91
CA ASN A 26 -1.08 -9.20 -16.88
C ASN A 26 -0.35 -10.04 -15.81
N ASN A 27 0.95 -9.83 -15.62
CA ASN A 27 1.71 -10.43 -14.53
C ASN A 27 1.58 -9.62 -13.24
N MET A 28 1.78 -10.28 -12.09
CA MET A 28 1.72 -9.63 -10.79
C MET A 28 2.82 -8.56 -10.65
N LEU A 29 2.43 -7.37 -10.15
CA LEU A 29 3.36 -6.31 -9.82
C LEU A 29 3.96 -6.49 -8.44
N TYR A 30 5.22 -6.14 -8.29
CA TYR A 30 5.96 -6.24 -7.03
C TYR A 30 6.35 -4.85 -6.51
N PRO A 31 6.30 -4.64 -5.19
CA PRO A 31 6.74 -3.39 -4.59
C PRO A 31 8.25 -3.18 -4.82
N LYS A 32 8.63 -1.97 -5.22
CA LYS A 32 9.99 -1.52 -5.51
C LYS A 32 10.18 -0.11 -4.97
N GLU A 33 11.26 0.14 -4.28
CA GLU A 33 11.62 1.49 -3.80
C GLU A 33 12.30 2.29 -4.93
N ASP A 34 11.84 3.51 -5.17
CA ASP A 34 12.64 4.53 -5.86
C ASP A 34 13.39 5.40 -4.84
N LYS A 35 14.71 5.22 -4.79
CA LYS A 35 15.58 5.83 -3.77
C LYS A 35 15.77 7.34 -3.96
N GLU A 36 15.62 7.83 -5.19
CA GLU A 36 15.85 9.25 -5.50
C GLU A 36 14.68 10.10 -5.03
N SER A 37 13.46 9.69 -5.40
CA SER A 37 12.22 10.37 -5.02
C SER A 37 11.67 9.92 -3.66
N ARG A 38 12.19 8.82 -3.11
CA ARG A 38 11.72 8.17 -1.87
C ARG A 38 10.24 7.78 -1.92
N VAL A 39 9.79 7.33 -3.10
CA VAL A 39 8.43 6.82 -3.30
C VAL A 39 8.42 5.31 -3.49
N LEU A 40 7.27 4.71 -3.18
CA LEU A 40 7.01 3.30 -3.44
C LEU A 40 6.43 3.13 -4.84
N LEU A 41 7.03 2.24 -5.62
CA LEU A 41 6.55 1.84 -6.93
C LEU A 41 6.08 0.38 -6.92
N TYR A 42 5.17 0.05 -7.83
CA TYR A 42 4.84 -1.31 -8.22
C TYR A 42 5.42 -1.58 -9.60
N ALA A 43 6.36 -2.52 -9.71
CA ALA A 43 7.06 -2.85 -10.95
C ALA A 43 6.80 -4.30 -11.38
N CYS A 44 6.67 -4.51 -12.69
CA CYS A 44 6.64 -5.84 -13.25
C CYS A 44 8.05 -6.46 -13.27
N ARG A 45 8.14 -7.79 -13.24
CA ARG A 45 9.42 -8.52 -13.41
C ARG A 45 9.70 -8.92 -14.86
N ASN A 46 8.68 -8.96 -15.70
CA ASN A 46 8.73 -9.51 -17.05
C ASN A 46 8.76 -8.43 -18.13
N CYS A 47 8.47 -7.18 -17.79
CA CYS A 47 8.57 -6.00 -18.67
C CYS A 47 8.96 -4.77 -17.84
N ASP A 48 9.12 -3.63 -18.51
CA ASP A 48 9.58 -2.37 -17.90
C ASP A 48 8.45 -1.53 -17.28
N TYR A 49 7.22 -2.07 -17.25
CA TYR A 49 6.08 -1.40 -16.65
C TYR A 49 6.27 -1.18 -15.15
N GLN A 50 6.08 0.06 -14.72
CA GLN A 50 6.09 0.46 -13.32
C GLN A 50 5.04 1.56 -13.08
N GLN A 51 4.50 1.62 -11.87
CA GLN A 51 3.53 2.63 -11.45
C GLN A 51 3.79 3.06 -10.00
N GLU A 52 3.39 4.26 -9.63
CA GLU A 52 3.47 4.73 -8.24
C GLU A 52 2.39 4.06 -7.37
N ALA A 53 2.69 3.85 -6.10
CA ALA A 53 1.78 3.26 -5.14
C ALA A 53 0.94 4.33 -4.42
N ASP A 54 -0.38 4.12 -4.36
CA ASP A 54 -1.31 5.04 -3.68
C ASP A 54 -1.15 5.04 -2.14
N SER A 55 -0.57 3.98 -1.59
CA SER A 55 -0.35 3.80 -0.14
C SER A 55 1.01 3.17 0.10
N SER A 56 1.65 3.56 1.21
CA SER A 56 2.89 2.95 1.69
C SER A 56 2.68 1.59 2.36
N CYS A 57 1.43 1.15 2.55
CA CYS A 57 1.12 -0.15 3.15
C CYS A 57 1.22 -1.28 2.11
N ILE A 58 2.15 -2.22 2.31
CA ILE A 58 2.44 -3.29 1.34
C ILE A 58 1.77 -4.62 1.70
N TYR A 59 1.49 -4.82 2.98
CA TYR A 59 0.93 -6.06 3.50
C TYR A 59 0.23 -5.78 4.83
N VAL A 60 -0.93 -6.40 4.99
CA VAL A 60 -1.69 -6.39 6.25
C VAL A 60 -2.07 -7.83 6.56
N ASN A 61 -1.76 -8.28 7.78
CA ASN A 61 -2.27 -9.54 8.29
C ASN A 61 -3.34 -9.25 9.35
N LYS A 62 -4.62 -9.43 9.01
CA LYS A 62 -5.71 -9.33 9.98
C LYS A 62 -5.85 -10.68 10.69
N ILE A 63 -5.19 -10.83 11.84
CA ILE A 63 -5.30 -12.04 12.68
C ILE A 63 -6.58 -11.94 13.50
N THR A 64 -7.54 -12.81 13.25
CA THR A 64 -8.74 -12.95 14.08
C THR A 64 -8.47 -13.94 15.21
N HIS A 65 -8.61 -13.50 16.45
CA HIS A 65 -8.60 -14.40 17.61
C HIS A 65 -10.03 -14.76 17.96
N GLU A 66 -10.50 -15.92 17.50
CA GLU A 66 -11.67 -16.57 18.10
C GLU A 66 -11.17 -17.34 19.32
N VAL A 67 -11.53 -16.86 20.51
CA VAL A 67 -11.32 -17.58 21.76
C VAL A 67 -12.71 -18.00 22.23
N GLU A 68 -13.02 -19.29 22.12
CA GLU A 68 -14.16 -19.91 22.82
C GLU A 68 -13.93 -19.95 24.32
#